data_AF-A0AB33IJU4-F1
#
_entry.id   AF-A0AB33IJU4-F1
#
_cell.length_a   1.000
_cell.length_b   1.000
_cell.length_c   1.000
_cell.angle_alpha   90.00
_cell.angle_beta   90.00
_cell.angle_gamma   90.00
#
_symmetry.space_group_name_H-M   'P 1'
#
loop_
_entity.id
_entity.type
_entity.pdbx_description
1 polymer ?
#
loop_
_entity_poly.entity_id
_entity_poly.type
_entity_poly.pdbx_seq_one_letter_code
_entity_poly.pdbx_strand_id
1 'polypeptide(L)'
;MNSIIRPPLWLLTLLIMFPQLVETIYSPALPDIARSFQVSSERAAQTLSVYFFSFAAGVALWGWLSDWFGRRPAIMAGLICYGAGSVMAIVSTDFSVLLLARMVAATGAAAGSVVVQTMLRDSYESTSLARVFSVMGAALALSPVFGLVSGGWLVSLYGHTGVFIALASLAIILLILAAVLLPETRPENTLRIRGSGLASRMIRDGMLWKNAILVALLNTMLFSYYSLAPFLFRLLGWSSRAFGWTGILLALASLSGSLLNRRLLTTGITPEQLVRHALDWPHESPDSWYHLS
;
A
#
# COMPACT_ATOMS: atom_id res chain seq x y z
N MET A 1 19.28 29.88 -12.21
CA MET A 1 18.54 28.73 -12.79
C MET A 1 18.90 27.51 -11.98
N ASN A 2 18.17 27.22 -10.89
CA ASN A 2 18.39 26.00 -10.11
C ASN A 2 17.85 24.83 -10.93
N SER A 3 18.75 24.02 -11.49
CA SER A 3 18.37 22.76 -12.12
C SER A 3 17.68 21.90 -11.07
N ILE A 4 16.38 21.64 -11.24
CA ILE A 4 15.64 20.72 -10.38
C ILE A 4 16.30 19.35 -10.53
N ILE A 5 17.10 18.96 -9.53
CA ILE A 5 17.75 17.64 -9.50
C ILE A 5 16.61 16.63 -9.37
N ARG A 6 16.38 15.86 -10.43
CA ARG A 6 15.28 14.89 -10.46
C ARG A 6 15.67 13.66 -9.65
N PRO A 7 14.83 13.21 -8.70
CA PRO A 7 15.05 11.95 -8.02
C PRO A 7 15.09 10.79 -9.03
N PRO A 8 15.91 9.76 -8.79
CA PRO A 8 15.93 8.59 -9.66
C PRO A 8 14.57 7.90 -9.66
N LEU A 9 13.98 7.72 -10.84
CA LEU A 9 12.63 7.15 -11.01
C LEU A 9 12.48 5.78 -10.33
N TRP A 10 13.48 4.91 -10.46
CA TRP A 10 13.46 3.58 -9.86
C TRP A 10 13.38 3.64 -8.32
N LEU A 11 14.01 4.63 -7.69
CA LEU A 11 13.97 4.81 -6.24
C LEU A 11 12.58 5.29 -5.81
N LEU A 12 11.99 6.24 -6.54
CA LEU A 12 10.61 6.67 -6.28
C LEU A 12 9.63 5.51 -6.48
N THR A 13 9.86 4.65 -7.47
CA THR A 13 9.09 3.43 -7.67
C THR A 13 9.19 2.47 -6.48
N LEU A 14 10.39 2.27 -5.92
CA LEU A 14 10.54 1.46 -4.70
C LEU A 14 9.84 2.10 -3.49
N LEU A 15 9.98 3.41 -3.30
CA LEU A 15 9.38 4.14 -2.17
C LEU A 15 7.85 4.19 -2.26
N ILE A 16 7.26 4.29 -3.45
CA ILE A 16 5.78 4.26 -3.61
C ILE A 16 5.23 2.84 -3.42
N MET A 17 5.99 1.81 -3.82
CA MET A 17 5.61 0.41 -3.60
C MET A 17 5.72 -0.01 -2.14
N PHE A 18 6.64 0.60 -1.40
CA PHE A 18 6.99 0.21 -0.04
C PHE A 18 5.78 -0.08 0.87
N PRO A 19 4.77 0.80 1.00
CA PRO A 19 3.64 0.55 1.89
C PRO A 19 2.80 -0.68 1.52
N GLN A 20 2.63 -0.94 0.23
CA GLN A 20 1.88 -2.10 -0.26
C GLN A 20 2.71 -3.39 -0.10
N LEU A 21 4.01 -3.30 -0.41
CA LEU A 21 4.93 -4.41 -0.35
C LEU A 21 5.07 -4.94 1.08
N VAL A 22 5.24 -4.05 2.07
CA VAL A 22 5.40 -4.49 3.46
C VAL A 22 4.15 -5.17 4.03
N GLU A 23 2.96 -4.69 3.69
CA GLU A 23 1.70 -5.30 4.13
C GLU A 23 1.48 -6.67 3.49
N THR A 24 1.84 -6.82 2.22
CA THR A 24 1.69 -8.08 1.50
C THR A 24 2.73 -9.12 1.93
N ILE A 25 3.92 -8.70 2.36
CA ILE A 25 4.89 -9.58 3.05
C ILE A 25 4.37 -10.03 4.43
N TYR A 26 3.68 -9.14 5.14
CA TYR A 26 3.17 -9.39 6.49
C TYR A 26 1.97 -10.35 6.51
N SER A 27 1.04 -10.24 5.56
CA SER A 27 -0.20 -11.04 5.52
C SER A 27 0.00 -12.56 5.70
N PRO A 28 0.94 -13.24 5.00
CA PRO A 28 1.23 -14.66 5.21
C PRO A 28 1.69 -15.04 6.63
N ALA A 29 2.16 -14.07 7.43
CA ALA A 29 2.64 -14.28 8.79
C ALA A 29 1.52 -14.28 9.83
N LEU A 30 0.32 -13.78 9.50
CA LEU A 30 -0.80 -13.68 10.44
C LEU A 30 -1.14 -14.98 11.18
N PRO A 31 -1.20 -16.16 10.51
CA PRO A 31 -1.48 -17.40 11.22
C PRO A 31 -0.35 -17.83 12.17
N ASP A 32 0.89 -17.45 11.86
CA ASP A 32 2.05 -17.73 12.69
C ASP A 32 2.10 -16.82 13.93
N ILE A 33 1.80 -15.53 13.73
CA ILE A 33 1.63 -14.54 14.81
C ILE A 33 0.53 -14.98 15.77
N ALA A 34 -0.63 -15.42 15.26
CA ALA A 34 -1.72 -15.91 16.10
C ALA A 34 -1.28 -17.06 17.02
N ARG A 35 -0.48 -18.00 16.50
CA ARG A 35 0.09 -19.09 17.29
C ARG A 35 1.13 -18.61 18.30
N SER A 36 2.10 -17.81 17.86
CA SER A 36 3.23 -17.36 18.68
C SER A 36 2.76 -16.57 19.90
N PHE A 37 1.82 -15.64 19.68
CA PHE A 37 1.25 -14.81 20.74
C PHE A 37 0.06 -15.44 21.46
N GLN A 38 -0.32 -16.68 21.10
CA GLN A 38 -1.46 -17.43 21.67
C GLN A 38 -2.76 -16.62 21.65
N VAL A 39 -3.03 -15.92 20.55
CA VAL A 39 -4.24 -15.13 20.34
C VAL A 39 -5.13 -15.76 19.28
N SER A 40 -6.42 -15.41 19.29
CA SER A 40 -7.36 -15.86 18.27
C SER A 40 -7.02 -15.26 16.89
N SER A 41 -7.51 -15.89 15.82
CA SER A 41 -7.34 -15.40 14.45
C SER A 41 -7.92 -14.00 14.27
N GLU A 42 -9.05 -13.70 14.92
CA GLU A 42 -9.69 -12.38 14.90
C GLU A 42 -8.78 -11.34 15.55
N ARG A 43 -8.17 -11.67 16.70
CA ARG A 43 -7.20 -10.79 17.36
C ARG A 43 -5.98 -10.55 16.48
N ALA A 44 -5.40 -11.59 15.88
CA ALA A 44 -4.29 -11.42 14.96
C ALA A 44 -4.67 -10.52 13.76
N ALA A 45 -5.88 -10.65 13.21
CA ALA A 45 -6.38 -9.78 12.14
C ALA A 45 -6.54 -8.31 12.57
N GLN A 46 -6.73 -8.01 13.87
CA GLN A 46 -6.77 -6.63 14.37
C GLN A 46 -5.46 -5.87 14.10
N THR A 47 -4.33 -6.57 13.93
CA THR A 47 -3.06 -5.93 13.54
C THR A 47 -3.17 -5.17 12.22
N LEU A 48 -3.92 -5.70 11.24
CA LEU A 48 -4.19 -5.02 9.97
C LEU A 48 -5.15 -3.83 10.16
N SER A 49 -6.19 -3.99 10.98
CA SER A 49 -7.16 -2.92 11.25
C SER A 49 -6.49 -1.69 11.89
N VAL A 50 -5.70 -1.92 12.93
CA VAL A 50 -4.94 -0.88 13.64
C VAL A 50 -3.87 -0.27 12.73
N TYR A 51 -3.25 -1.08 11.87
CA TYR A 51 -2.33 -0.60 10.84
C TYR A 51 -3.03 0.38 9.88
N PHE A 52 -4.15 0.01 9.26
CA PHE A 52 -4.82 0.90 8.31
C PHE A 52 -5.35 2.19 8.95
N PHE A 53 -5.85 2.11 10.19
CA PHE A 53 -6.25 3.31 10.93
C PHE A 53 -5.07 4.27 11.13
N SER A 54 -3.93 3.73 11.58
CA SER A 54 -2.71 4.50 11.83
C SER A 54 -2.05 5.00 10.53
N PHE A 55 -2.16 4.23 9.46
CA PHE A 55 -1.73 4.60 8.12
C PHE A 55 -2.54 5.78 7.58
N ALA A 56 -3.87 5.74 7.71
CA ALA A 56 -4.75 6.82 7.29
C ALA A 56 -4.44 8.13 8.03
N ALA A 57 -4.26 8.06 9.35
CA ALA A 57 -3.79 9.21 10.15
C ALA A 57 -2.41 9.69 9.68
N GLY A 58 -1.50 8.76 9.39
CA GLY A 58 -0.16 9.04 8.87
C GLY A 58 -0.17 9.76 7.52
N VAL A 59 -1.08 9.42 6.60
CA VAL A 59 -1.19 10.07 5.29
C VAL A 59 -1.48 11.56 5.44
N ALA A 60 -2.42 11.92 6.33
CA ALA A 60 -2.73 13.31 6.63
C ALA A 60 -1.55 14.02 7.31
N LEU A 61 -0.93 13.36 8.29
CA LEU A 61 0.21 13.89 9.04
C LEU A 61 1.40 14.19 8.12
N TRP A 62 1.85 13.21 7.34
CA TRP A 62 3.01 13.35 6.47
C TRP A 62 2.75 14.24 5.26
N GLY A 63 1.51 14.31 4.77
CA GLY A 63 1.11 15.30 3.77
C GLY A 63 1.43 16.71 4.29
N TRP A 64 0.91 17.06 5.47
CA TRP A 64 1.15 18.36 6.10
C TRP A 64 2.60 18.60 6.51
N LEU A 65 3.26 17.61 7.14
CA LEU A 65 4.67 17.72 7.58
C LEU A 65 5.62 17.91 6.39
N SER A 66 5.38 17.23 5.27
CA SER A 66 6.26 17.34 4.11
C SER A 66 6.21 18.71 3.45
N ASP A 67 5.06 19.41 3.51
CA ASP A 67 4.96 20.80 3.07
C ASP A 67 5.78 21.73 3.98
N TRP A 68 5.81 21.45 5.28
CA TRP A 68 6.52 22.26 6.29
C TRP A 68 8.03 22.07 6.28
N PHE A 69 8.50 20.82 6.35
CA PHE A 69 9.91 20.48 6.54
C PHE A 69 10.65 20.17 5.23
N GLY A 70 9.93 19.90 4.14
CA GLY A 70 10.52 19.41 2.90
C GLY A 70 10.17 17.95 2.64
N ARG A 71 10.30 17.52 1.37
CA ARG A 71 9.93 16.18 0.94
C ARG A 71 10.95 15.15 1.39
N ARG A 72 12.25 15.47 1.29
CA ARG A 72 13.33 14.53 1.66
C ARG A 72 13.35 14.26 3.17
N PRO A 73 13.34 15.26 4.08
CA PRO A 73 13.26 15.02 5.52
C PRO A 73 12.03 14.22 5.93
N ALA A 74 10.88 14.45 5.30
CA ALA A 74 9.66 13.71 5.59
C ALA A 74 9.77 12.21 5.22
N ILE A 75 10.33 11.88 4.06
CA ILE A 75 10.59 10.48 3.69
C ILE A 75 11.56 9.82 4.68
N MET A 76 12.66 10.50 5.02
CA MET A 76 13.64 9.95 5.95
C MET A 76 13.04 9.70 7.35
N ALA A 77 12.30 10.68 7.88
CA ALA A 77 11.63 10.55 9.17
C ALA A 77 10.56 9.44 9.16
N GLY A 78 9.82 9.30 8.06
CA GLY A 78 8.87 8.21 7.87
C GLY A 78 9.53 6.82 7.85
N LEU A 79 10.65 6.68 7.14
CA LEU A 79 11.42 5.43 7.09
C LEU A 79 12.06 5.07 8.45
N ILE A 80 12.56 6.07 9.19
CA ILE A 80 13.04 5.88 10.56
C ILE A 80 11.90 5.43 11.48
N CYS A 81 10.74 6.09 11.39
CA CYS A 81 9.54 5.72 12.14
C CYS A 81 9.10 4.29 11.83
N TYR A 82 9.10 3.91 10.54
CA TYR A 82 8.81 2.54 10.14
C TYR A 82 9.81 1.55 10.74
N GLY A 83 11.12 1.82 10.59
CA GLY A 83 12.19 0.98 11.12
C GLY A 83 12.07 0.79 12.63
N ALA A 84 11.75 1.86 13.38
CA ALA A 84 11.51 1.78 14.82
C ALA A 84 10.31 0.87 15.15
N GLY A 85 9.21 0.98 14.39
CA GLY A 85 8.07 0.08 14.50
C GLY A 85 8.44 -1.38 14.21
N SER A 86 9.24 -1.65 13.18
CA SER A 86 9.71 -3.00 12.87
C SER A 86 10.63 -3.57 13.95
N VAL A 87 11.55 -2.78 14.50
CA VAL A 87 12.41 -3.19 15.62
C VAL A 87 11.57 -3.50 16.86
N MET A 88 10.58 -2.65 17.16
CA MET A 88 9.65 -2.89 18.27
C MET A 88 8.85 -4.18 18.08
N ALA A 89 8.47 -4.52 16.84
CA ALA A 89 7.82 -5.79 16.53
C ALA A 89 8.74 -7.00 16.73
N ILE A 90 10.04 -6.89 16.38
CA ILE A 90 11.02 -7.97 16.57
C ILE A 90 11.18 -8.33 18.05
N VAL A 91 11.23 -7.32 18.93
CA VAL A 91 11.41 -7.52 20.38
C VAL A 91 10.09 -7.69 21.14
N SER A 92 8.95 -7.66 20.44
CA SER A 92 7.65 -7.74 21.10
C SER A 92 7.39 -9.14 21.67
N THR A 93 7.18 -9.20 22.98
CA THR A 93 6.75 -10.40 23.71
C THR A 93 5.24 -10.44 23.92
N ASP A 94 4.59 -9.27 23.86
CA ASP A 94 3.18 -9.09 24.13
C ASP A 94 2.43 -8.62 22.87
N PHE A 95 1.24 -9.18 22.66
CA PHE A 95 0.42 -8.85 21.49
C PHE A 95 0.04 -7.36 21.45
N SER A 96 -0.17 -6.74 22.61
CA SER A 96 -0.45 -5.29 22.71
C SER A 96 0.74 -4.44 22.26
N VAL A 97 1.98 -4.88 22.55
CA VAL A 97 3.19 -4.21 22.08
C VAL A 97 3.34 -4.39 20.57
N LEU A 98 2.98 -5.57 20.04
CA LEU A 98 2.93 -5.78 18.59
C LEU A 98 1.91 -4.86 17.91
N LEU A 99 0.73 -4.65 18.50
CA LEU A 99 -0.26 -3.69 17.98
C LEU A 99 0.31 -2.27 17.94
N LEU A 100 0.96 -1.83 19.02
CA LEU A 100 1.63 -0.52 19.05
C LEU A 100 2.74 -0.44 17.98
N ALA A 101 3.48 -1.52 17.78
CA ALA A 101 4.53 -1.62 16.76
C ALA A 101 3.95 -1.49 15.36
N ARG A 102 2.77 -2.08 15.11
CA ARG A 102 2.02 -1.87 13.88
C ARG A 102 1.59 -0.42 13.70
N MET A 103 1.09 0.24 14.74
CA MET A 103 0.68 1.65 14.65
C MET A 103 1.86 2.54 14.22
N VAL A 104 2.99 2.41 14.91
CA VAL A 104 4.21 3.17 14.62
C VAL A 104 4.70 2.89 13.21
N ALA A 105 4.78 1.61 12.82
CA ALA A 105 5.18 1.23 11.48
C ALA A 105 4.24 1.80 10.40
N ALA A 106 2.92 1.74 10.61
CA ALA A 106 1.93 2.26 9.67
C ALA A 106 2.06 3.76 9.45
N THR A 107 2.23 4.51 10.53
CA THR A 107 2.45 5.94 10.46
C THR A 107 3.71 6.22 9.64
N GLY A 108 4.80 5.48 9.85
CA GLY A 108 6.02 5.60 9.05
C GLY A 108 5.83 5.26 7.56
N ALA A 109 5.15 4.15 7.25
CA ALA A 109 4.88 3.71 5.88
C ALA A 109 4.09 4.76 5.08
N ALA A 110 3.17 5.47 5.73
CA ALA A 110 2.33 6.47 5.06
C ALA A 110 3.14 7.59 4.38
N ALA A 111 4.35 7.90 4.89
CA ALA A 111 5.25 8.87 4.26
C ALA A 111 5.61 8.46 2.81
N GLY A 112 5.93 7.18 2.57
CA GLY A 112 6.24 6.66 1.24
C GLY A 112 5.06 6.74 0.27
N SER A 113 3.83 6.67 0.78
CA SER A 113 2.62 6.78 -0.05
C SER A 113 2.35 8.22 -0.48
N VAL A 114 2.26 9.14 0.47
CA VAL A 114 1.81 10.52 0.19
C VAL A 114 2.95 11.41 -0.31
N VAL A 115 4.13 11.32 0.30
CA VAL A 115 5.22 12.25 0.00
C VAL A 115 5.81 11.94 -1.38
N VAL A 116 5.96 10.68 -1.77
CA VAL A 116 6.44 10.30 -3.12
C VAL A 116 5.52 10.81 -4.23
N GLN A 117 4.20 10.67 -4.06
CA GLN A 117 3.23 11.22 -5.02
C GLN A 117 3.35 12.74 -5.14
N THR A 118 3.63 13.41 -4.03
CA THR A 118 3.85 14.85 -4.00
C THR A 118 5.17 15.22 -4.70
N MET A 119 6.27 14.50 -4.42
CA MET A 119 7.56 14.68 -5.10
C MET A 119 7.46 14.53 -6.61
N LEU A 120 6.66 13.58 -7.09
CA LEU A 120 6.40 13.38 -8.52
C LEU A 120 5.69 14.57 -9.14
N ARG A 121 4.64 15.07 -8.50
CA ARG A 121 3.90 16.25 -8.96
C ARG A 121 4.77 17.51 -8.93
N ASP A 122 5.69 17.59 -7.98
CA ASP A 122 6.65 18.70 -7.85
C ASP A 122 7.78 18.62 -8.91
N SER A 123 8.11 17.42 -9.41
CA SER A 123 9.27 17.18 -10.30
C SER A 123 8.94 17.00 -11.78
N TYR A 124 7.68 16.73 -12.14
CA TYR A 124 7.26 16.37 -13.50
C TYR A 124 6.10 17.24 -14.00
N GLU A 125 6.18 17.67 -15.26
CA GLU A 125 5.09 18.37 -15.96
C GLU A 125 3.95 17.41 -16.34
N SER A 126 2.72 17.92 -16.49
CA SER A 126 1.47 17.16 -16.63
C SER A 126 1.53 16.00 -17.65
N THR A 127 2.09 16.23 -18.84
CA THR A 127 2.18 15.20 -19.89
C THR A 127 3.18 14.09 -19.53
N SER A 128 4.30 14.44 -18.90
CA SER A 128 5.30 13.48 -18.44
C SER A 128 4.86 12.73 -17.17
N LEU A 129 4.10 13.40 -16.31
CA LEU A 129 3.58 12.89 -15.06
C LEU A 129 2.62 11.71 -15.26
N ALA A 130 1.73 11.80 -16.26
CA ALA A 130 0.82 10.70 -16.60
C ALA A 130 1.56 9.41 -17.00
N ARG A 131 2.66 9.55 -17.77
CA ARG A 131 3.52 8.43 -18.16
C ARG A 131 4.22 7.82 -16.95
N VAL A 132 4.74 8.65 -16.04
CA VAL A 132 5.39 8.18 -14.81
C VAL A 132 4.41 7.45 -13.90
N PHE A 133 3.20 8.00 -13.70
CA PHE A 133 2.15 7.31 -12.92
C PHE A 133 1.72 5.99 -13.56
N SER A 134 1.75 5.86 -14.89
CA SER A 134 1.47 4.59 -15.57
C SER A 134 2.52 3.51 -15.23
N VAL A 135 3.81 3.87 -15.24
CA VAL A 135 4.91 2.96 -14.85
C VAL A 135 4.79 2.58 -13.38
N MET A 136 4.48 3.55 -12.51
CA MET A 136 4.29 3.29 -11.08
C MET A 136 3.06 2.44 -10.80
N GLY A 137 1.97 2.64 -11.53
CA GLY A 137 0.78 1.80 -11.45
C GLY A 137 1.08 0.35 -11.79
N ALA A 138 1.88 0.08 -12.82
CA ALA A 138 2.34 -1.26 -13.15
C ALA A 138 3.20 -1.86 -12.03
N ALA A 139 4.10 -1.08 -11.45
CA ALA A 139 4.92 -1.52 -10.33
C ALA A 139 4.09 -1.85 -9.08
N LEU A 140 3.11 -1.00 -8.75
CA LEU A 140 2.16 -1.22 -7.66
C LEU A 140 1.30 -2.46 -7.88
N ALA A 141 0.90 -2.76 -9.13
CA ALA A 141 0.16 -3.97 -9.45
C ALA A 141 0.98 -5.25 -9.25
N LEU A 142 2.30 -5.20 -9.46
CA LEU A 142 3.20 -6.33 -9.23
C LEU A 142 3.61 -6.47 -7.76
N SER A 143 3.56 -5.38 -6.98
CA SER A 143 4.00 -5.34 -5.60
C SER A 143 3.43 -6.46 -4.72
N PRO A 144 2.11 -6.76 -4.74
CA PRO A 144 1.54 -7.81 -3.89
C PRO A 144 2.08 -9.20 -4.17
N VAL A 145 2.53 -9.45 -5.40
CA VAL A 145 3.00 -10.78 -5.79
C VAL A 145 4.37 -11.04 -5.23
N PHE A 146 5.26 -10.05 -5.37
CA PHE A 146 6.54 -10.07 -4.69
C PHE A 146 6.35 -10.18 -3.18
N GLY A 147 5.40 -9.43 -2.62
CA GLY A 147 5.11 -9.44 -1.20
C GLY A 147 4.60 -10.80 -0.69
N LEU A 148 3.54 -11.35 -1.28
CA LEU A 148 2.93 -12.61 -0.84
C LEU A 148 3.87 -13.81 -1.02
N VAL A 149 4.61 -13.87 -2.14
CA VAL A 149 5.56 -14.96 -2.39
C VAL A 149 6.72 -14.90 -1.40
N SER A 150 7.33 -13.72 -1.22
CA SER A 150 8.46 -13.56 -0.28
C SER A 150 8.01 -13.74 1.17
N GLY A 151 6.85 -13.20 1.55
CA GLY A 151 6.25 -13.38 2.87
C GLY A 151 5.94 -14.85 3.18
N GLY A 152 5.32 -15.58 2.24
CA GLY A 152 5.05 -17.00 2.41
C GLY A 152 6.31 -17.85 2.58
N TRP A 153 7.38 -17.51 1.86
CA TRP A 153 8.69 -18.14 2.01
C TRP A 153 9.33 -17.81 3.36
N LEU A 154 9.40 -16.53 3.71
CA LEU A 154 9.98 -16.05 4.98
C LEU A 154 9.33 -16.72 6.18
N VAL A 155 8.00 -16.77 6.22
CA VAL A 155 7.25 -17.43 7.31
C VAL A 155 7.53 -18.92 7.36
N SER A 156 7.65 -19.58 6.20
CA SER A 156 7.90 -21.04 6.18
C SER A 156 9.29 -21.43 6.69
N LEU A 157 10.28 -20.55 6.56
CA LEU A 157 11.68 -20.82 6.94
C LEU A 157 12.03 -20.28 8.33
N TYR A 158 11.53 -19.07 8.65
CA TYR A 158 11.97 -18.28 9.81
C TYR A 158 10.80 -17.76 10.67
N GLY A 159 9.57 -18.17 10.38
CA GLY A 159 8.37 -17.70 11.07
C GLY A 159 8.11 -16.20 10.91
N HIS A 160 7.23 -15.67 11.76
CA HIS A 160 6.91 -14.24 11.80
C HIS A 160 8.11 -13.35 12.19
N THR A 161 9.04 -13.83 13.00
CA THR A 161 10.25 -13.07 13.38
C THR A 161 11.11 -12.77 12.14
N GLY A 162 11.30 -13.75 11.25
CA GLY A 162 12.01 -13.53 9.99
C GLY A 162 11.36 -12.49 9.09
N VAL A 163 10.02 -12.42 9.09
CA VAL A 163 9.27 -11.36 8.40
C VAL A 163 9.58 -9.99 9.01
N PHE A 164 9.55 -9.84 10.33
CA PHE A 164 9.86 -8.56 10.97
C PHE A 164 11.29 -8.08 10.70
N ILE A 165 12.27 -9.01 10.72
CA ILE A 165 13.66 -8.71 10.38
C ILE A 165 13.80 -8.27 8.92
N ALA A 166 13.11 -8.96 7.99
CA ALA A 166 13.12 -8.58 6.58
C ALA A 166 12.52 -7.18 6.35
N LEU A 167 11.42 -6.86 7.02
CA LEU A 167 10.78 -5.54 6.97
C LEU A 167 11.67 -4.43 7.55
N ALA A 168 12.31 -4.69 8.70
CA ALA A 168 13.28 -3.77 9.29
C ALA A 168 14.47 -3.51 8.35
N SER A 169 15.00 -4.59 7.76
CA SER A 169 16.12 -4.52 6.81
C SER A 169 15.76 -3.73 5.56
N LEU A 170 14.56 -3.95 5.00
CA LEU A 170 14.05 -3.19 3.87
C LEU A 170 13.95 -1.69 4.18
N ALA A 171 13.46 -1.34 5.37
CA ALA A 171 13.36 0.05 5.79
C ALA A 171 14.74 0.71 5.93
N ILE A 172 15.73 0.00 6.48
CA ILE A 172 17.12 0.48 6.58
C ILE A 172 17.72 0.70 5.19
N ILE A 173 17.56 -0.27 4.28
CA ILE A 173 18.06 -0.15 2.90
C ILE A 173 17.44 1.06 2.21
N LEU A 174 16.12 1.23 2.29
CA LEU A 174 15.44 2.38 1.70
C LEU A 174 15.86 3.69 2.37
N LEU A 175 16.11 3.70 3.67
CA LEU A 175 16.59 4.87 4.40
C LEU A 175 17.97 5.29 3.90
N ILE A 176 18.89 4.34 3.74
CA ILE A 176 20.25 4.60 3.21
C ILE A 176 20.16 5.12 1.77
N LEU A 177 19.38 4.46 0.92
CA LEU A 177 19.17 4.89 -0.47
C LEU A 177 18.56 6.29 -0.54
N ALA A 178 17.55 6.57 0.28
CA ALA A 178 16.94 7.91 0.34
C ALA A 178 17.92 8.96 0.89
N ALA A 179 18.74 8.62 1.87
CA ALA A 179 19.74 9.53 2.43
C ALA A 179 20.78 9.94 1.38
N VAL A 180 21.22 9.00 0.52
CA VAL A 180 22.28 9.23 -0.47
C VAL A 180 21.74 9.82 -1.77
N LEU A 181 20.59 9.33 -2.26
CA LEU A 181 20.15 9.56 -3.64
C LEU A 181 18.93 10.48 -3.77
N LEU A 182 18.21 10.76 -2.68
CA LEU A 182 16.98 11.55 -2.75
C LEU A 182 17.29 13.05 -2.64
N PRO A 183 17.09 13.86 -3.71
CA PRO A 183 17.18 15.31 -3.63
C PRO A 183 15.94 15.89 -2.92
N GLU A 184 16.07 17.12 -2.44
CA GLU A 184 14.91 17.90 -2.01
C GLU A 184 14.16 18.43 -3.23
N THR A 185 12.84 18.21 -3.29
CA THR A 185 11.99 18.59 -4.43
C THR A 185 10.92 19.62 -4.06
N ARG A 186 10.83 20.05 -2.79
CA ARG A 186 9.87 21.06 -2.38
C ARG A 186 10.11 22.38 -3.14
N PRO A 187 9.10 22.92 -3.86
CA PRO A 187 9.21 24.23 -4.49
C PRO A 187 9.49 25.34 -3.46
N GLU A 188 10.32 26.33 -3.82
CA GLU A 188 10.61 27.47 -2.93
C GLU A 188 9.36 28.29 -2.58
N ASN A 189 8.35 28.25 -3.45
CA ASN A 189 7.12 29.03 -3.35
C ASN A 189 5.89 28.21 -2.91
N THR A 190 6.08 27.13 -2.14
CA THR A 190 4.97 26.33 -1.61
C THR A 190 4.10 27.19 -0.69
N LEU A 191 2.93 27.60 -1.19
CA LEU A 191 1.94 28.37 -0.44
C LEU A 191 1.47 27.56 0.77
N ARG A 192 1.60 28.16 1.96
CA ARG A 192 1.11 27.58 3.21
C ARG A 192 -0.41 27.72 3.28
N ILE A 193 -1.13 26.81 2.64
CA ILE A 193 -2.60 26.82 2.68
C ILE A 193 -3.06 26.46 4.09
N ARG A 194 -3.96 27.28 4.68
CA ARG A 194 -4.62 26.96 5.95
C ARG A 194 -5.49 25.71 5.77
N GLY A 195 -5.13 24.63 6.48
CA GLY A 195 -5.77 23.32 6.34
C GLY A 195 -7.29 23.30 6.53
N SER A 196 -7.85 24.21 7.33
CA SER A 196 -9.29 24.28 7.58
C SER A 196 -10.11 24.71 6.35
N GLY A 197 -9.60 25.64 5.54
CA GLY A 197 -10.28 26.09 4.32
C GLY A 197 -10.24 25.05 3.20
N LEU A 198 -9.15 24.29 3.11
CA LEU A 198 -9.01 23.19 2.15
C LEU A 198 -9.88 21.99 2.53
N ALA A 199 -9.89 21.59 3.81
CA ALA A 199 -10.72 20.50 4.30
C ALA A 199 -12.22 20.77 4.05
N SER A 200 -12.69 21.99 4.30
CA SER A 200 -14.08 22.37 4.03
C SER A 200 -14.45 22.27 2.54
N ARG A 201 -13.53 22.62 1.63
CA ARG A 201 -13.73 22.46 0.18
C ARG A 201 -13.75 20.99 -0.23
N MET A 202 -12.83 20.18 0.30
CA MET A 202 -12.77 18.75 0.01
C MET A 202 -14.04 18.01 0.45
N ILE A 203 -14.58 18.33 1.63
CA ILE A 203 -15.82 17.70 2.14
C ILE A 203 -17.02 17.99 1.23
N ARG A 204 -17.02 19.15 0.55
CA ARG A 204 -18.13 19.59 -0.32
C ARG A 204 -17.98 19.16 -1.79
N ASP A 205 -16.86 18.55 -2.16
CA ASP A 205 -16.58 18.13 -3.53
C ASP A 205 -17.17 16.74 -3.80
N GLY A 206 -18.32 16.69 -4.49
CA GLY A 206 -19.01 15.44 -4.82
C GLY A 206 -18.23 14.52 -5.77
N MET A 207 -17.39 15.07 -6.65
CA MET A 207 -16.56 14.26 -7.55
C MET A 207 -15.41 13.61 -6.79
N LEU A 208 -14.82 14.34 -5.85
CA LEU A 208 -13.82 13.79 -4.93
C LEU A 208 -14.39 12.62 -4.13
N TRP A 209 -15.59 12.76 -3.56
CA TRP A 209 -16.26 11.69 -2.81
C TRP A 209 -16.56 10.47 -3.68
N LYS A 210 -17.06 10.66 -4.91
CA LYS A 210 -17.32 9.56 -5.83
C LYS A 210 -16.04 8.76 -6.12
N ASN A 211 -14.95 9.44 -6.44
CA ASN A 211 -13.66 8.79 -6.69
C ASN A 211 -13.09 8.13 -5.43
N ALA A 212 -13.21 8.79 -4.27
CA ALA A 212 -12.74 8.26 -3.00
C ALA A 212 -13.50 6.97 -2.61
N ILE A 213 -14.83 6.94 -2.78
CA ILE A 213 -15.66 5.76 -2.49
C ILE A 213 -15.30 4.60 -3.43
N LEU A 214 -15.12 4.84 -4.73
CA LEU A 214 -14.70 3.80 -5.68
C LEU A 214 -13.36 3.20 -5.29
N VAL A 215 -12.37 4.03 -4.94
CA VAL A 215 -11.06 3.57 -4.48
C VAL A 215 -11.16 2.83 -3.15
N ALA A 216 -11.99 3.31 -2.22
CA ALA A 216 -12.20 2.68 -0.93
C ALA A 216 -12.83 1.29 -1.07
N LEU A 217 -13.87 1.13 -1.90
CA LEU A 217 -14.51 -0.15 -2.16
C LEU A 217 -13.54 -1.17 -2.76
N LEU A 218 -12.78 -0.75 -3.79
CA LEU A 218 -11.77 -1.60 -4.42
C LEU A 218 -10.71 -2.06 -3.42
N ASN A 219 -10.16 -1.15 -2.61
CA ASN A 219 -9.17 -1.49 -1.59
C ASN A 219 -9.77 -2.37 -0.48
N THR A 220 -11.02 -2.13 -0.08
CA THR A 220 -11.70 -2.94 0.94
C THR A 220 -11.81 -4.39 0.51
N MET A 221 -12.20 -4.66 -0.75
CA MET A 221 -12.24 -6.02 -1.30
C MET A 221 -10.85 -6.68 -1.27
N LEU A 222 -9.83 -5.97 -1.73
CA LEU A 222 -8.46 -6.47 -1.84
C LEU A 222 -7.84 -6.77 -0.45
N PHE A 223 -7.99 -5.87 0.52
CA PHE A 223 -7.47 -6.06 1.87
C PHE A 223 -8.28 -7.05 2.71
N SER A 224 -9.58 -7.19 2.45
CA SER A 224 -10.38 -8.26 3.05
C SER A 224 -9.83 -9.64 2.65
N TYR A 225 -9.43 -9.81 1.39
CA TYR A 225 -8.74 -11.00 0.94
C TYR A 225 -7.41 -11.21 1.69
N TYR A 226 -6.53 -10.21 1.79
CA TYR A 226 -5.26 -10.35 2.51
C TYR A 226 -5.41 -10.65 4.01
N SER A 227 -6.51 -10.22 4.62
CA SER A 227 -6.80 -10.48 6.03
C SER A 227 -7.34 -11.90 6.26
N LEU A 228 -8.31 -12.34 5.46
CA LEU A 228 -9.05 -13.58 5.69
C LEU A 228 -8.45 -14.81 5.00
N ALA A 229 -7.89 -14.64 3.81
CA ALA A 229 -7.40 -15.74 2.99
C ALA A 229 -6.28 -16.57 3.66
N PRO A 230 -5.31 -16.00 4.39
CA PRO A 230 -4.29 -16.80 5.11
C PRO A 230 -4.92 -17.79 6.10
N PHE A 231 -6.01 -17.41 6.78
CA PHE A 231 -6.70 -18.27 7.73
C PHE A 231 -7.54 -19.34 7.05
N LEU A 232 -8.25 -18.99 5.97
CA LEU A 232 -9.03 -19.95 5.17
C LEU A 232 -8.14 -21.06 4.57
N PHE A 233 -6.99 -20.69 4.01
CA PHE A 233 -6.03 -21.66 3.47
C PHE A 233 -5.52 -22.61 4.55
N ARG A 234 -5.29 -22.09 5.76
CA ARG A 234 -4.89 -22.91 6.89
C ARG A 234 -5.99 -23.88 7.34
N LEU A 235 -7.25 -23.46 7.35
CA LEU A 235 -8.40 -24.33 7.66
C LEU A 235 -8.56 -25.46 6.64
N LEU A 236 -8.24 -25.21 5.37
CA LEU A 236 -8.20 -26.22 4.31
C LEU A 236 -6.98 -27.15 4.39
N GLY A 237 -6.09 -26.96 5.38
CA GLY A 237 -4.87 -27.75 5.54
C GLY A 237 -3.73 -27.36 4.59
N TRP A 238 -3.85 -26.24 3.89
CA TRP A 238 -2.85 -25.81 2.91
C TRP A 238 -1.71 -25.02 3.58
N SER A 239 -0.50 -25.14 3.03
CA SER A 239 0.69 -24.46 3.55
C SER A 239 0.70 -22.96 3.21
N SER A 240 1.40 -22.14 4.01
CA SER A 240 1.60 -20.70 3.72
C SER A 240 2.25 -20.43 2.36
N ARG A 241 3.01 -21.40 1.82
CA ARG A 241 3.57 -21.33 0.45
C ARG A 241 2.47 -21.40 -0.61
N ALA A 242 1.44 -22.23 -0.41
CA ALA A 242 0.30 -22.33 -1.32
C ALA A 242 -0.48 -21.00 -1.39
N PHE A 243 -0.65 -20.32 -0.25
CA PHE A 243 -1.19 -18.96 -0.22
C PHE A 243 -0.28 -17.96 -0.96
N GLY A 244 1.04 -18.06 -0.82
CA GLY A 244 1.96 -17.22 -1.60
C GLY A 244 1.73 -17.32 -3.12
N TRP A 245 1.43 -18.52 -3.64
CA TRP A 245 1.15 -18.74 -5.07
C TRP A 245 -0.14 -18.08 -5.57
N THR A 246 -1.15 -17.86 -4.71
CA THR A 246 -2.36 -17.12 -5.12
C THR A 246 -2.06 -15.66 -5.42
N GLY A 247 -0.96 -15.12 -4.89
CA GLY A 247 -0.43 -13.82 -5.28
C GLY A 247 -0.19 -13.74 -6.80
N ILE A 248 0.30 -14.80 -7.44
CA ILE A 248 0.52 -14.83 -8.89
C ILE A 248 -0.81 -14.71 -9.65
N LEU A 249 -1.85 -15.40 -9.19
CA LEU A 249 -3.19 -15.28 -9.77
C LEU A 249 -3.70 -13.83 -9.68
N LEU A 250 -3.48 -13.16 -8.53
CA LEU A 250 -3.82 -11.75 -8.33
C LEU A 250 -3.01 -10.80 -9.21
N ALA A 251 -1.71 -11.05 -9.46
CA ALA A 251 -0.97 -10.29 -10.47
C ALA A 251 -1.58 -10.45 -11.84
N LEU A 252 -1.83 -11.69 -12.25
CA LEU A 252 -2.31 -11.97 -13.59
C LEU A 252 -3.67 -11.32 -13.83
N ALA A 253 -4.57 -11.37 -12.84
CA ALA A 253 -5.85 -10.66 -12.89
C ALA A 253 -5.65 -9.13 -13.00
N SER A 254 -4.77 -8.56 -12.16
CA SER A 254 -4.51 -7.11 -12.13
C SER A 254 -3.82 -6.61 -13.40
N LEU A 255 -2.87 -7.39 -13.93
CA LEU A 255 -2.15 -7.12 -15.17
C LEU A 255 -3.11 -7.23 -16.36
N SER A 256 -3.94 -8.26 -16.39
CA SER A 256 -4.97 -8.44 -17.43
C SER A 256 -5.97 -7.29 -17.41
N GLY A 257 -6.43 -6.86 -16.23
CA GLY A 257 -7.29 -5.70 -16.08
C GLY A 257 -6.63 -4.40 -16.56
N SER A 258 -5.35 -4.19 -16.25
CA SER A 258 -4.58 -3.04 -16.72
C SER A 258 -4.39 -3.03 -18.25
N LEU A 259 -4.06 -4.18 -18.83
CA LEU A 259 -3.93 -4.39 -20.27
C LEU A 259 -5.26 -4.16 -21.00
N LEU A 260 -6.36 -4.69 -20.44
CA LEU A 260 -7.71 -4.51 -20.96
C LEU A 260 -8.11 -3.04 -20.91
N ASN A 261 -7.90 -2.36 -19.78
CA ASN A 261 -8.17 -0.93 -19.64
C ASN A 261 -7.37 -0.10 -20.66
N ARG A 262 -6.07 -0.41 -20.84
CA ARG A 262 -5.23 0.24 -21.84
C ARG A 262 -5.78 0.03 -23.26
N ARG A 263 -6.24 -1.17 -23.60
CA ARG A 263 -6.85 -1.47 -24.91
C ARG A 263 -8.17 -0.71 -25.11
N LEU A 264 -9.03 -0.67 -24.11
CA LEU A 264 -10.34 0.01 -24.20
C LEU A 264 -10.22 1.52 -24.34
N LEU A 265 -9.22 2.13 -23.71
CA LEU A 265 -8.90 3.55 -23.88
C LEU A 265 -8.36 3.86 -25.29
N THR A 266 -7.63 2.93 -25.93
CA THR A 266 -7.16 3.11 -27.32
C THR A 266 -8.28 2.98 -28.37
N THR A 267 -9.42 2.40 -28.01
CA THR A 267 -10.63 2.31 -28.86
C THR A 267 -11.57 3.51 -28.73
N GLY A 268 -11.18 4.56 -27.98
CA GLY A 268 -11.96 5.80 -27.87
C GLY A 268 -13.06 5.80 -26.81
N ILE A 269 -13.13 4.77 -25.95
CA ILE A 269 -14.07 4.71 -24.82
C ILE A 269 -13.54 5.61 -23.70
N THR A 270 -14.37 6.52 -23.19
CA THR A 270 -13.93 7.41 -22.11
C THR A 270 -13.90 6.69 -20.76
N PRO A 271 -13.06 7.12 -19.79
CA PRO A 271 -13.01 6.52 -18.45
C PRO A 271 -14.39 6.46 -17.75
N GLU A 272 -15.26 7.44 -18.01
CA GLU A 272 -16.61 7.48 -17.43
C GLU A 272 -17.54 6.39 -17.99
N GLN A 273 -17.38 6.05 -19.27
CA GLN A 273 -18.14 4.98 -19.93
C GLN A 273 -17.70 3.60 -19.44
N LEU A 274 -16.39 3.42 -19.21
CA LEU A 274 -15.85 2.18 -18.63
C LEU A 274 -16.38 1.91 -17.22
N VAL A 275 -16.44 2.94 -16.37
CA VAL A 275 -17.00 2.80 -15.02
C VAL A 275 -18.50 2.50 -15.06
N ARG A 276 -19.26 3.09 -15.99
CA ARG A 276 -20.67 2.74 -16.19
C ARG A 276 -20.85 1.29 -16.64
N HIS A 277 -20.11 0.84 -17.65
CA HIS A 277 -20.17 -0.55 -18.11
C HIS A 277 -19.74 -1.58 -17.04
N ALA A 278 -18.80 -1.24 -16.17
CA ALA A 278 -18.44 -2.09 -15.04
C ALA A 278 -19.56 -2.20 -13.99
N LEU A 279 -20.35 -1.13 -13.80
CA LEU A 279 -21.51 -1.11 -12.90
C LEU A 279 -22.76 -1.73 -13.53
N ASP A 280 -22.90 -1.65 -14.86
CA ASP A 280 -24.02 -2.17 -15.64
C ASP A 280 -23.81 -3.63 -16.08
N TRP A 281 -22.73 -4.30 -15.64
CA TRP A 281 -22.52 -5.72 -15.92
C TRP A 281 -23.71 -6.54 -15.37
N PRO A 282 -24.35 -7.42 -16.16
CA PRO A 282 -25.52 -8.14 -15.71
C PRO A 282 -25.14 -8.98 -14.49
N HIS A 283 -25.67 -8.63 -13.33
CA HIS A 283 -25.68 -9.51 -12.18
C HIS A 283 -26.50 -10.74 -12.57
N GLU A 284 -25.84 -11.83 -12.96
CA GLU A 284 -26.47 -13.14 -12.91
C GLU A 284 -26.89 -13.37 -11.45
N SER A 285 -28.20 -13.41 -11.24
CA SER A 285 -28.79 -13.64 -9.94
C SER A 285 -28.32 -15.00 -9.39
N PRO A 286 -28.11 -15.13 -8.06
CA PRO A 286 -27.65 -16.39 -7.44
C PRO A 286 -28.56 -17.60 -7.64
N ASP A 287 -29.75 -17.44 -8.25
CA ASP A 287 -30.77 -18.48 -8.38
C ASP A 287 -30.49 -19.52 -9.47
N SER A 288 -29.45 -19.34 -10.30
CA SER A 288 -29.13 -20.28 -11.39
C SER A 288 -28.41 -21.57 -10.93
N TRP A 289 -27.99 -21.66 -9.65
CA TRP A 289 -27.22 -22.80 -9.13
C TRP A 289 -28.06 -23.93 -8.53
N TYR A 290 -29.38 -23.79 -8.43
CA TYR A 290 -30.26 -24.78 -7.77
C TYR A 290 -30.96 -25.78 -8.72
N HIS A 291 -30.67 -25.75 -10.03
CA HIS A 291 -31.37 -26.59 -11.01
C HIS A 291 -30.51 -27.66 -11.70
N LEU A 292 -29.49 -28.19 -11.01
CA LEU A 292 -28.81 -29.41 -11.44
C LEU A 292 -28.72 -30.41 -10.27
N SER A 293 -29.82 -31.09 -10.05
CA SER A 293 -29.91 -32.39 -9.34
C SER A 293 -30.53 -33.41 -10.28
#